data_AF-A0A1M2VNU4-F1
#
_entry.id   AF-A0A1M2VNU4-F1
#
_cell.length_a   1.000
_cell.length_b   1.000
_cell.length_c   1.000
_cell.angle_alpha   90.00
_cell.angle_beta   90.00
_cell.angle_gamma   90.00
#
_symmetry.space_group_name_H-M   'P 1'
#
loop_
_entity.id
_entity.type
_entity.pdbx_description
1 polymer ?
#
loop_
_entity_poly.entity_id
_entity_poly.type
_entity_poly.pdbx_seq_one_letter_code
_entity_poly.pdbx_strand_id
1 'polypeptide(L)'
;MKSLLQIVDAIGAHTVKIYTEKKCEVESADQLGEGGIAPGGAKDLMSIFLEANARASEGDKLSEEQLIAQLSTILFAATDTTSNALARVFDCLTKRPDVQAKIREEIMGAKRAHGGGDLSYDELVSLPYLDAVYKETLRVYPPPPLRFREACVDSTLPLSKPVRGTDGTLMHCIFVPKGTLAFIPVHAANTNPALWGPDTDEWRPERWLAPLPDALMEAKIPGVYSHLFEDAGKPVVWNISEVVYPTVGQDSSIPALLMKVTAL
;
A
#
# COMPACT_ATOMS: atom_id res chain seq x y z
N MET A 1 -18.44 -11.05 -16.87
CA MET A 1 -17.29 -11.09 -17.81
C MET A 1 -17.29 -9.92 -18.79
N LYS A 2 -18.38 -9.68 -19.55
CA LYS A 2 -18.49 -8.50 -20.44
C LYS A 2 -18.27 -7.16 -19.72
N SER A 3 -18.75 -7.01 -18.48
CA SER A 3 -18.55 -5.80 -17.66
C SER A 3 -17.09 -5.58 -17.22
N LEU A 4 -16.35 -6.65 -16.92
CA LEU A 4 -14.95 -6.54 -16.50
C LEU A 4 -14.06 -6.13 -17.68
N LEU A 5 -14.31 -6.71 -18.86
CA LEU A 5 -13.62 -6.32 -20.09
C LEU A 5 -13.85 -4.83 -20.40
N GLN A 6 -15.10 -4.34 -20.27
CA GLN A 6 -15.40 -2.92 -20.47
C GLN A 6 -14.64 -2.00 -19.50
N ILE A 7 -14.45 -2.41 -18.24
CA ILE A 7 -13.66 -1.64 -17.25
C ILE A 7 -12.19 -1.62 -17.64
N VAL A 8 -11.63 -2.78 -18.01
CA VAL A 8 -10.23 -2.89 -18.45
C VAL A 8 -9.98 -2.07 -19.72
N ASP A 9 -10.89 -2.15 -20.70
CA ASP A 9 -10.81 -1.39 -21.94
C ASP A 9 -10.89 0.12 -21.67
N ALA A 10 -11.76 0.56 -20.74
CA ALA A 10 -11.85 1.95 -20.34
C ALA A 10 -10.55 2.44 -19.67
N ILE A 11 -10.00 1.68 -18.71
CA ILE A 11 -8.73 2.02 -18.05
C ILE A 11 -7.60 2.10 -19.08
N GLY A 12 -7.53 1.13 -19.99
CA GLY A 12 -6.55 1.11 -21.07
C GLY A 12 -6.66 2.33 -21.97
N ALA A 13 -7.86 2.61 -22.49
CA ALA A 13 -8.12 3.75 -23.38
C ALA A 13 -7.78 5.09 -22.71
N HIS A 14 -8.16 5.27 -21.44
CA HIS A 14 -7.83 6.48 -20.68
C HIS A 14 -6.33 6.60 -20.41
N THR A 15 -5.65 5.51 -20.07
CA THR A 15 -4.21 5.55 -19.80
C THR A 15 -3.41 5.85 -21.06
N VAL A 16 -3.78 5.24 -22.20
CA VAL A 16 -3.17 5.54 -23.50
C VAL A 16 -3.35 7.02 -23.83
N LYS A 17 -4.57 7.56 -23.66
CA LYS A 17 -4.83 8.98 -23.90
C LYS A 17 -3.94 9.89 -23.05
N ILE A 18 -3.90 9.67 -21.74
CA ILE A 18 -3.06 10.44 -20.81
C ILE A 18 -1.58 10.32 -21.20
N TYR A 19 -1.15 9.12 -21.58
CA TYR A 19 0.23 8.88 -22.02
C TYR A 19 0.59 9.66 -23.28
N THR A 20 -0.25 9.57 -24.32
CA THR A 20 0.00 10.27 -25.58
C THR A 20 0.01 11.77 -25.40
N GLU A 21 -0.96 12.34 -24.66
CA GLU A 21 -1.00 13.77 -24.35
C GLU A 21 0.29 14.21 -23.66
N LYS A 22 0.75 13.45 -22.65
CA LYS A 22 1.95 13.82 -21.90
C LYS A 22 3.24 13.65 -22.69
N LYS A 23 3.35 12.61 -23.51
CA LYS A 23 4.50 12.40 -24.41
C LYS A 23 4.65 13.57 -25.39
N CYS A 24 3.55 14.01 -26.01
CA CYS A 24 3.56 15.16 -26.90
C CYS A 24 4.00 16.45 -26.20
N GLU A 25 3.57 16.68 -24.94
CA GLU A 25 4.01 17.84 -24.16
C GLU A 25 5.53 17.84 -23.92
N VAL A 26 6.08 16.68 -23.50
CA VAL A 26 7.52 16.52 -23.23
C VAL A 26 8.35 16.70 -24.50
N GLU A 27 7.95 16.07 -25.61
CA GLU A 27 8.66 16.19 -26.89
C GLU A 27 8.61 17.61 -27.45
N SER A 28 7.48 18.31 -27.28
CA SER A 28 7.33 19.71 -27.72
C SER A 28 8.21 20.66 -26.91
N ALA A 29 8.37 20.41 -25.61
CA ALA A 29 9.26 21.19 -24.74
C ALA A 29 10.74 20.99 -25.12
N ASP A 30 11.15 19.77 -25.43
CA ASP A 30 12.52 19.47 -25.87
C ASP A 30 12.86 20.13 -27.22
N GLN A 31 11.91 20.19 -28.16
CA GLN A 31 12.10 20.81 -29.49
C GLN A 31 12.25 22.33 -29.44
N LEU A 32 11.68 23.00 -28.43
CA LEU A 32 11.76 24.46 -28.26
C LEU A 32 13.13 24.95 -27.75
N GLY A 33 14.10 24.06 -27.54
CA GLY A 33 15.42 24.43 -27.05
C GLY A 33 15.41 24.85 -25.57
N GLU A 34 14.29 24.67 -24.88
CA GLU A 34 14.20 24.58 -23.42
C GLU A 34 14.75 23.21 -22.99
N GLY A 35 15.98 22.90 -23.40
CA GLY A 35 16.51 21.55 -23.44
C GLY A 35 16.37 20.85 -22.09
N GLY A 36 15.55 19.80 -22.04
CA GLY A 36 15.22 19.08 -20.83
C GLY A 36 14.61 20.02 -19.79
N ILE A 37 13.31 19.88 -19.55
CA ILE A 37 12.60 20.35 -18.36
C ILE A 37 13.61 20.74 -17.24
N ALA A 38 13.81 22.06 -17.05
CA ALA A 38 14.87 22.63 -16.21
C ALA A 38 15.04 21.87 -14.88
N PRO A 39 16.23 21.80 -14.25
CA PRO A 39 16.36 21.16 -12.94
C PRO A 39 15.38 21.81 -11.94
N GLY A 40 14.26 21.12 -11.68
CA GLY A 40 13.06 21.64 -10.99
C GLY A 40 11.74 21.62 -11.79
N GLY A 41 11.69 21.14 -13.04
CA GLY A 41 10.54 21.26 -13.93
C GLY A 41 9.72 19.98 -14.15
N ALA A 42 10.19 18.80 -13.74
CA ALA A 42 9.38 17.58 -13.83
C ALA A 42 8.32 17.66 -12.74
N LYS A 43 7.16 18.24 -13.08
CA LYS A 43 6.11 18.58 -12.11
C LYS A 43 5.22 17.41 -11.72
N ASP A 44 5.27 16.31 -12.47
CA ASP A 44 4.41 15.15 -12.24
C ASP A 44 5.14 13.82 -12.49
N LEU A 45 4.56 12.76 -11.91
CA LEU A 45 5.11 11.40 -11.91
C LEU A 45 5.39 10.88 -13.31
N MET A 46 4.57 11.27 -14.29
CA MET A 46 4.66 10.78 -15.66
C MET A 46 5.86 11.37 -16.39
N SER A 47 6.09 12.68 -16.26
CA SER A 47 7.31 13.31 -16.77
C SER A 47 8.57 12.67 -16.19
N ILE A 48 8.58 12.41 -14.87
CA ILE A 48 9.70 11.76 -14.19
C ILE A 48 9.95 10.36 -14.76
N PHE A 49 8.87 9.60 -14.99
CA PHE A 49 8.97 8.23 -15.49
C PHE A 49 9.50 8.18 -16.93
N LEU A 50 9.01 9.07 -17.80
CA LEU A 50 9.48 9.21 -19.18
C LEU A 50 10.96 9.62 -19.25
N GLU A 51 11.35 10.61 -18.44
CA GLU A 51 12.74 11.09 -18.34
C GLU A 51 13.69 10.00 -17.83
N ALA A 52 13.27 9.27 -16.78
CA ALA A 52 14.03 8.14 -16.25
C ALA A 52 14.21 7.04 -17.29
N ASN A 53 13.15 6.70 -18.04
CA ASN A 53 13.22 5.70 -19.09
C ASN A 53 14.13 6.15 -20.26
N ALA A 54 14.09 7.44 -20.64
CA ALA A 54 14.95 7.96 -21.70
C ALA A 54 16.45 7.90 -21.34
N ARG A 55 16.78 8.07 -20.05
CA ARG A 55 18.16 8.01 -19.52
C ARG A 55 18.65 6.60 -19.19
N ALA A 56 17.77 5.59 -19.18
CA ALA A 56 18.15 4.22 -18.84
C ALA A 56 19.05 3.58 -19.91
N SER A 57 19.85 2.58 -19.52
CA SER A 57 20.58 1.71 -20.44
C SER A 57 19.62 0.98 -21.38
N GLU A 58 20.05 0.66 -22.60
CA GLU A 58 19.21 -0.07 -23.58
C GLU A 58 18.61 -1.39 -23.03
N GLY A 59 19.31 -2.07 -22.12
CA GLY A 59 18.80 -3.28 -21.46
C GLY A 59 17.71 -3.04 -20.40
N ASP A 60 17.60 -1.81 -19.88
CA ASP A 60 16.67 -1.42 -18.81
C ASP A 60 15.55 -0.49 -19.29
N LYS A 61 15.59 -0.08 -20.57
CA LYS A 61 14.52 0.71 -21.18
C LYS A 61 13.23 -0.11 -21.31
N LEU A 62 12.14 0.47 -20.84
CA LEU A 62 10.79 -0.04 -21.03
C LEU A 62 10.28 0.37 -22.42
N SER A 63 9.59 -0.56 -23.08
CA SER A 63 8.82 -0.26 -24.29
C SER A 63 7.64 0.67 -23.96
N GLU A 64 7.07 1.31 -24.97
CA GLU A 64 5.90 2.16 -24.81
C GLU A 64 4.71 1.41 -24.18
N GLU A 65 4.49 0.16 -24.59
CA GLU A 65 3.45 -0.70 -24.02
C GLU A 65 3.71 -1.01 -22.54
N GLN A 66 4.98 -1.25 -22.17
CA GLN A 66 5.36 -1.48 -20.78
C GLN A 66 5.16 -0.22 -19.93
N LEU A 67 5.50 0.96 -20.45
CA LEU A 67 5.25 2.24 -19.77
C LEU A 67 3.75 2.45 -19.50
N ILE A 68 2.92 2.28 -20.54
CA ILE A 68 1.46 2.40 -20.43
C ILE A 68 0.90 1.39 -19.42
N ALA A 69 1.42 0.17 -19.40
CA ALA A 69 1.00 -0.85 -18.45
C ALA A 69 1.37 -0.50 -17.00
N GLN A 70 2.56 0.06 -16.74
CA GLN A 70 2.94 0.54 -15.41
C GLN A 70 2.02 1.66 -14.92
N LEU A 71 1.69 2.61 -15.80
CA LEU A 71 0.79 3.71 -15.47
C LEU A 71 -0.62 3.23 -15.18
N SER A 72 -1.12 2.29 -16.00
CA SER A 72 -2.43 1.67 -15.78
C SER A 72 -2.48 1.00 -14.41
N THR A 73 -1.41 0.32 -14.03
CA THR A 73 -1.27 -0.36 -12.74
C THR A 73 -1.28 0.63 -11.58
N ILE A 74 -0.50 1.72 -11.68
CA ILE A 74 -0.46 2.76 -10.64
C ILE A 74 -1.82 3.42 -10.47
N LEU A 75 -2.47 3.79 -11.57
CA LEU A 75 -3.79 4.43 -11.54
C LEU A 75 -4.83 3.52 -10.91
N PHE A 76 -4.86 2.24 -11.32
CA PHE A 76 -5.77 1.26 -10.75
C PHE A 76 -5.54 1.08 -9.24
N ALA A 77 -4.30 0.79 -8.84
CA ALA A 77 -3.95 0.48 -7.46
C ALA A 77 -4.22 1.67 -6.51
N ALA A 78 -3.87 2.88 -6.94
CA ALA A 78 -4.02 4.09 -6.11
C ALA A 78 -5.47 4.57 -6.01
N THR A 79 -6.27 4.40 -7.07
CA THR A 79 -7.64 4.94 -7.11
C THR A 79 -8.60 4.08 -6.29
N ASP A 80 -8.66 2.77 -6.54
CA ASP A 80 -9.67 1.92 -5.92
C ASP A 80 -9.43 1.77 -4.41
N THR A 81 -8.18 1.57 -3.98
CA THR A 81 -7.85 1.42 -2.56
C THR A 81 -8.13 2.68 -1.75
N THR A 82 -7.69 3.85 -2.23
CA THR A 82 -7.84 5.13 -1.52
C THR A 82 -9.30 5.59 -1.48
N SER A 83 -10.03 5.44 -2.59
CA SER A 83 -11.45 5.83 -2.64
C SER A 83 -12.31 4.96 -1.72
N ASN A 84 -12.08 3.65 -1.67
CA ASN A 84 -12.75 2.76 -0.74
C ASN A 84 -12.41 3.05 0.72
N ALA A 85 -11.15 3.37 1.03
CA ALA A 85 -10.73 3.79 2.37
C ALA A 85 -11.49 5.06 2.81
N LEU A 86 -11.49 6.11 1.98
CA LEU A 86 -12.20 7.36 2.26
C LEU A 86 -13.71 7.16 2.40
N ALA A 87 -14.32 6.36 1.52
CA ALA A 87 -15.74 6.03 1.61
C ALA A 87 -16.08 5.36 2.94
N ARG A 88 -15.20 4.47 3.45
CA ARG A 88 -15.37 3.83 4.76
C ARG A 88 -15.19 4.79 5.92
N VAL A 89 -14.22 5.70 5.84
CA VAL A 89 -14.06 6.77 6.85
C VAL A 89 -15.36 7.57 6.94
N PHE A 90 -15.89 8.05 5.81
CA PHE A 90 -17.13 8.82 5.82
C PHE A 90 -18.31 8.01 6.33
N ASP A 91 -18.49 6.75 5.91
CA ASP A 91 -19.55 5.87 6.42
C ASP A 91 -19.48 5.71 7.94
N CYS A 92 -18.29 5.46 8.50
CA CYS A 92 -18.09 5.37 9.95
C CYS A 92 -18.43 6.69 10.66
N LEU A 93 -17.97 7.81 10.11
CA LEU A 93 -18.24 9.13 10.66
C LEU A 93 -19.74 9.44 10.68
N THR A 94 -20.50 9.12 9.63
CA THR A 94 -21.96 9.37 9.61
C THR A 94 -22.70 8.70 10.78
N LYS A 95 -22.16 7.59 11.29
CA LYS A 95 -22.71 6.81 12.41
C LYS A 95 -22.15 7.24 13.77
N ARG A 96 -21.12 8.09 13.80
CA ARG A 96 -20.39 8.52 14.99
C ARG A 96 -20.23 10.05 15.07
N PRO A 97 -21.31 10.80 15.35
CA PRO A 97 -21.25 12.26 15.50
C PRO A 97 -20.29 12.72 16.60
N ASP A 98 -20.11 11.90 17.64
CA ASP A 98 -19.15 12.12 18.71
C ASP A 98 -17.70 12.14 18.20
N VAL A 99 -17.34 11.23 17.29
CA VAL A 99 -16.03 11.18 16.66
C VAL A 99 -15.86 12.34 15.67
N GLN A 100 -16.89 12.68 14.90
CA GLN A 100 -16.88 13.86 14.03
C GLN A 100 -16.59 15.15 14.81
N ALA A 101 -17.24 15.32 15.96
CA ALA A 101 -17.05 16.49 16.82
C ALA A 101 -15.59 16.59 17.32
N LYS A 102 -15.00 15.47 17.75
CA LYS A 102 -13.60 15.40 18.21
C LYS A 102 -12.59 15.74 17.09
N ILE A 103 -12.75 15.17 15.89
CA ILE A 103 -11.89 15.51 14.73
C ILE A 103 -12.01 16.99 14.40
N ARG A 104 -13.23 17.53 14.37
CA ARG A 104 -13.47 18.94 14.09
C ARG A 104 -12.81 19.83 15.16
N GLU A 105 -12.94 19.46 16.43
CA GLU A 105 -12.32 20.19 17.53
C GLU A 105 -10.79 20.19 17.40
N GLU A 106 -10.17 19.05 17.10
CA GLU A 106 -8.74 18.91 16.87
C GLU A 106 -8.25 19.79 15.71
N ILE A 107 -8.89 19.68 14.54
CA ILE A 107 -8.52 20.47 13.35
C ILE A 107 -8.69 21.97 13.62
N MET A 108 -9.81 22.37 14.23
CA MET A 108 -10.04 23.78 14.55
C MET A 108 -9.09 24.30 15.63
N GLY A 109 -8.70 23.45 16.58
CA GLY A 109 -7.67 23.74 17.57
C GLY A 109 -6.31 23.99 16.94
N ALA A 110 -5.89 23.10 16.05
CA ALA A 110 -4.65 23.24 15.28
C ALA A 110 -4.67 24.51 14.42
N LYS A 111 -5.77 24.80 13.73
CA LYS A 111 -5.91 26.05 12.96
C LYS A 111 -5.79 27.30 13.84
N ARG A 112 -6.39 27.31 15.03
CA ARG A 112 -6.25 28.44 15.97
C ARG A 112 -4.81 28.61 16.43
N ALA A 113 -4.10 27.52 16.72
CA ALA A 113 -2.68 27.56 17.05
C ALA A 113 -1.83 28.09 15.89
N HIS A 114 -2.24 27.81 14.64
CA HIS A 114 -1.64 28.31 13.41
C HIS A 114 -2.20 29.70 12.98
N GLY A 115 -2.62 30.54 13.92
CA GLY A 115 -3.08 31.91 13.62
C GLY A 115 -4.34 32.01 12.74
N GLY A 116 -5.13 30.93 12.64
CA GLY A 116 -6.33 30.85 11.81
C GLY A 116 -6.08 30.49 10.34
N GLY A 117 -4.82 30.22 9.95
CA GLY A 117 -4.45 29.80 8.61
C GLY A 117 -4.83 28.35 8.27
N ASP A 118 -4.53 27.95 7.05
CA ASP A 118 -4.59 26.55 6.63
C ASP A 118 -3.37 25.78 7.18
N LEU A 119 -3.59 24.51 7.51
CA LEU A 119 -2.53 23.63 7.98
C LEU A 119 -1.72 23.12 6.79
N SER A 120 -0.41 23.04 6.97
CA SER A 120 0.47 22.32 6.04
C SER A 120 0.19 20.82 6.04
N TYR A 121 0.73 20.10 5.06
CA TYR A 121 0.61 18.64 4.99
C TYR A 121 1.14 17.97 6.26
N ASP A 122 2.35 18.36 6.71
CA ASP A 122 3.00 17.78 7.88
C ASP A 122 2.21 18.04 9.17
N GLU A 123 1.62 19.23 9.30
CA GLU A 123 0.73 19.56 10.42
C GLU A 123 -0.55 18.72 10.39
N LEU A 124 -1.15 18.49 9.22
CA LEU A 124 -2.37 17.70 9.09
C LEU A 124 -2.13 16.22 9.44
N VAL A 125 -1.03 15.63 8.97
CA VAL A 125 -0.71 14.21 9.23
C VAL A 125 -0.23 13.96 10.66
N SER A 126 0.20 15.00 11.37
CA SER A 126 0.60 14.90 12.79
C SER A 126 -0.56 15.02 13.78
N LEU A 127 -1.79 15.27 13.31
CA LEU A 127 -2.97 15.34 14.16
C LEU A 127 -3.33 13.94 14.70
N PRO A 128 -3.20 13.70 16.03
CA PRO A 128 -3.23 12.35 16.58
C PRO A 128 -4.61 11.68 16.46
N TYR A 129 -5.70 12.42 16.65
CA TYR A 129 -7.05 11.84 16.58
C TYR A 129 -7.49 11.61 15.13
N LEU A 130 -7.14 12.50 14.22
CA LEU A 130 -7.33 12.30 12.78
C LEU A 130 -6.58 11.06 12.29
N ASP A 131 -5.31 10.89 12.67
CA ASP A 131 -4.50 9.71 12.36
C ASP A 131 -5.11 8.43 12.96
N ALA A 132 -5.54 8.48 14.23
CA ALA A 132 -6.22 7.38 14.90
C ALA A 132 -7.50 6.92 14.17
N VAL A 133 -8.28 7.86 13.63
CA VAL A 133 -9.50 7.58 12.85
C VAL A 133 -9.18 6.85 11.55
N TYR A 134 -8.13 7.28 10.84
CA TYR A 134 -7.67 6.60 9.63
C TYR A 134 -7.13 5.20 9.94
N LYS A 135 -6.27 5.06 10.94
CA LYS A 135 -5.69 3.79 11.36
C LYS A 135 -6.76 2.78 11.78
N GLU A 136 -7.75 3.21 12.56
CA GLU A 136 -8.84 2.32 12.98
C GLU A 136 -9.75 1.93 11.81
N THR A 137 -10.01 2.86 10.87
CA THR A 137 -10.80 2.55 9.67
C THR A 137 -10.11 1.51 8.82
N LEU A 138 -8.82 1.65 8.56
CA LEU A 138 -8.06 0.68 7.76
C LEU A 138 -7.91 -0.66 8.50
N ARG A 139 -7.93 -0.68 9.84
CA ARG A 139 -7.83 -1.91 10.63
C ARG A 139 -9.08 -2.76 10.44
N VAL A 140 -10.24 -2.16 10.64
CA VAL A 140 -11.54 -2.84 10.55
C VAL A 140 -11.98 -3.03 9.09
N TYR A 141 -11.63 -2.09 8.21
CA TYR A 141 -12.06 -2.09 6.80
C TYR A 141 -10.87 -1.90 5.84
N PRO A 142 -9.91 -2.85 5.80
CA PRO A 142 -8.78 -2.77 4.89
C PRO A 142 -9.27 -2.90 3.43
N PRO A 143 -8.92 -1.96 2.51
CA PRO A 143 -9.38 -2.03 1.12
C PRO A 143 -9.01 -3.34 0.40
N PRO A 144 -7.80 -3.92 0.57
CA PRO A 144 -7.58 -5.32 0.25
C PRO A 144 -7.67 -6.20 1.51
N PRO A 145 -8.80 -6.90 1.76
CA PRO A 145 -8.97 -7.74 2.95
C PRO A 145 -8.20 -9.06 2.88
N LEU A 146 -7.72 -9.44 1.70
CA LEU A 146 -7.02 -10.68 1.41
C LEU A 146 -5.83 -10.40 0.51
N ARG A 147 -4.68 -10.97 0.84
CA ARG A 147 -3.48 -10.94 -0.01
C ARG A 147 -3.10 -12.38 -0.36
N PHE A 148 -2.44 -12.58 -1.49
CA PHE A 148 -1.92 -13.89 -1.87
C PHE A 148 -0.43 -13.83 -2.20
N ARG A 149 0.25 -14.95 -2.02
CA ARG A 149 1.66 -15.16 -2.36
C ARG A 149 1.81 -16.54 -2.98
N GLU A 150 2.76 -16.70 -3.88
CA GLU A 150 3.17 -18.01 -4.39
C GLU A 150 4.54 -18.36 -3.83
N ALA A 151 4.72 -19.58 -3.35
CA ALA A 151 6.03 -20.08 -2.94
C ALA A 151 6.92 -20.28 -4.18
N CYS A 152 7.93 -19.42 -4.37
CA CYS A 152 8.84 -19.55 -5.51
C CYS A 152 9.82 -20.73 -5.38
N VAL A 153 10.03 -21.21 -4.15
CA VAL A 153 10.87 -22.36 -3.80
C VAL A 153 10.21 -23.13 -2.67
N ASP A 154 10.60 -24.40 -2.53
CA ASP A 154 10.26 -25.21 -1.36
C ASP A 154 10.70 -24.48 -0.10
N SER A 155 9.75 -24.21 0.78
CA SER A 155 9.94 -23.34 1.94
C SER A 155 9.37 -24.00 3.18
N THR A 156 9.99 -23.76 4.34
CA THR A 156 9.43 -24.15 5.63
C THR A 156 9.04 -22.91 6.39
N LEU A 157 7.73 -22.70 6.58
CA LEU A 157 7.20 -21.54 7.29
C LEU A 157 7.12 -21.83 8.79
N PRO A 158 7.76 -21.03 9.65
CA PRO A 158 7.58 -21.14 11.09
C PRO A 158 6.17 -20.69 11.49
N LEU A 159 5.61 -21.35 12.51
CA LEU A 159 4.34 -20.99 13.10
C LEU A 159 4.56 -20.20 14.38
N SER A 160 3.81 -19.12 14.57
CA SER A 160 3.84 -18.34 15.81
C SER A 160 3.32 -19.12 17.02
N LYS A 161 2.41 -20.06 16.77
CA LYS A 161 1.89 -21.01 17.77
C LYS A 161 1.89 -22.42 17.19
N PRO A 162 2.24 -23.45 17.97
CA PRO A 162 2.20 -24.82 17.47
C PRO A 162 0.78 -25.23 17.09
N VAL A 163 0.64 -25.96 15.98
CA VAL A 163 -0.65 -26.53 15.54
C VAL A 163 -0.59 -28.05 15.65
N ARG A 164 -1.72 -28.69 15.91
CA ARG A 164 -1.79 -30.15 15.99
C ARG A 164 -2.02 -30.75 14.61
N GLY A 165 -1.12 -31.62 14.18
CA GLY A 165 -1.22 -32.39 12.95
C GLY A 165 -2.32 -33.45 13.01
N THR A 166 -2.65 -34.04 11.87
CA THR A 166 -3.66 -35.12 11.75
C THR A 166 -3.23 -36.40 12.46
N ASP A 167 -1.92 -36.59 12.64
CA ASP A 167 -1.31 -37.68 13.41
C ASP A 167 -1.23 -37.38 14.92
N GLY A 168 -1.73 -36.22 15.36
CA GLY A 168 -1.71 -35.79 16.74
C GLY A 168 -0.40 -35.11 17.19
N THR A 169 0.62 -35.02 16.33
CA THR A 169 1.89 -34.36 16.65
C THR A 169 1.74 -32.83 16.71
N LEU A 170 2.56 -32.16 17.53
CA LEU A 170 2.61 -30.70 17.54
C LEU A 170 3.63 -30.22 16.51
N MET A 171 3.16 -29.44 15.54
CA MET A 171 3.96 -28.87 14.48
C MET A 171 4.28 -27.41 14.81
N HIS A 172 5.57 -27.05 14.72
CA HIS A 172 6.05 -25.68 14.91
C HIS A 172 6.34 -24.97 13.58
N CYS A 173 6.27 -25.70 12.47
CA CYS A 173 6.47 -25.20 11.13
C CYS A 173 5.62 -25.99 10.14
N ILE A 174 5.42 -25.44 8.94
CA ILE A 174 4.71 -26.08 7.84
C ILE A 174 5.61 -26.05 6.61
N PHE A 175 5.80 -27.20 5.98
CA PHE A 175 6.43 -27.28 4.67
C PHE A 175 5.46 -26.80 3.58
N VAL A 176 5.94 -25.90 2.74
CA VAL A 176 5.21 -25.27 1.65
C VAL A 176 5.98 -25.55 0.36
N PRO A 177 5.50 -26.47 -0.49
CA PRO A 177 6.13 -26.75 -1.77
C PRO A 177 6.13 -25.53 -2.69
N LYS A 178 7.12 -25.46 -3.59
CA LYS A 178 7.14 -24.52 -4.72
C LYS A 178 5.83 -24.58 -5.51
N GLY A 179 5.33 -23.41 -5.92
CA GLY A 179 4.08 -23.25 -6.65
C GLY A 179 2.83 -23.18 -5.76
N THR A 180 2.98 -23.33 -4.44
CA THR A 180 1.83 -23.25 -3.52
C THR A 180 1.37 -21.80 -3.37
N LEU A 181 0.08 -21.56 -3.58
CA LEU A 181 -0.57 -20.29 -3.28
C LEU A 181 -0.94 -20.22 -1.80
N ALA A 182 -0.38 -19.24 -1.09
CA ALA A 182 -0.69 -18.90 0.28
C ALA A 182 -1.60 -17.67 0.33
N PHE A 183 -2.69 -17.77 1.06
CA PHE A 183 -3.62 -16.67 1.31
C PHE A 183 -3.38 -16.06 2.70
N ILE A 184 -3.26 -14.73 2.75
CA ILE A 184 -3.02 -13.95 3.96
C ILE A 184 -4.29 -13.14 4.24
N PRO A 185 -5.11 -13.56 5.22
CA PRO A 185 -6.37 -12.89 5.53
C PRO A 185 -6.09 -11.65 6.39
N VAL A 186 -5.79 -10.53 5.74
CA VAL A 186 -5.43 -9.26 6.39
C VAL A 186 -6.51 -8.80 7.36
N HIS A 187 -7.78 -8.82 6.94
CA HIS A 187 -8.89 -8.44 7.80
C HIS A 187 -8.95 -9.32 9.07
N ALA A 188 -8.85 -10.64 8.93
CA ALA A 188 -8.91 -11.56 10.07
C ALA A 188 -7.71 -11.38 11.02
N ALA A 189 -6.54 -11.01 10.51
CA ALA A 189 -5.39 -10.67 11.34
C ALA A 189 -5.63 -9.35 12.10
N ASN A 190 -6.16 -8.33 11.42
CA ASN A 190 -6.46 -7.01 11.98
C ASN A 190 -7.63 -7.02 12.96
N THR A 191 -8.49 -8.04 12.89
CA THR A 191 -9.61 -8.23 13.80
C THR A 191 -9.46 -9.49 14.67
N ASN A 192 -8.25 -10.05 14.80
CA ASN A 192 -8.05 -11.22 15.64
C ASN A 192 -8.25 -10.88 17.14
N PRO A 193 -9.27 -11.44 17.83
CA PRO A 193 -9.55 -11.12 19.23
C PRO A 193 -8.42 -11.53 20.19
N ALA A 194 -7.60 -12.51 19.80
CA ALA A 194 -6.43 -12.91 20.59
C ALA A 194 -5.30 -11.87 20.60
N LEU A 195 -5.33 -10.90 19.67
CA LEU A 195 -4.34 -9.82 19.55
C LEU A 195 -4.95 -8.46 19.89
N TRP A 196 -6.16 -8.22 19.42
CA TRP A 196 -6.84 -6.92 19.51
C TRP A 196 -7.84 -6.82 20.67
N GLY A 197 -8.12 -7.94 21.35
CA GLY A 197 -9.08 -8.01 22.45
C GLY A 197 -10.51 -8.36 22.01
N PRO A 198 -11.45 -8.49 22.95
CA PRO A 198 -12.83 -8.92 22.66
C PRO A 198 -13.63 -7.89 21.85
N ASP A 199 -13.24 -6.62 21.88
CA ASP A 199 -13.87 -5.50 21.15
C ASP A 199 -13.26 -5.28 19.75
N THR A 200 -12.60 -6.31 19.21
CA THR A 200 -11.80 -6.24 17.97
C THR A 200 -12.61 -5.80 16.74
N ASP A 201 -13.89 -6.14 16.67
CA ASP A 201 -14.78 -5.77 15.56
C ASP A 201 -15.40 -4.38 15.75
N GLU A 202 -15.20 -3.74 16.92
CA GLU A 202 -15.66 -2.37 17.16
C GLU A 202 -14.71 -1.37 16.50
N TRP A 203 -15.29 -0.42 15.77
CA TRP A 203 -14.57 0.74 15.25
C TRP A 203 -14.40 1.79 16.36
N ARG A 204 -13.22 1.79 17.00
CA ARG A 204 -12.89 2.68 18.12
C ARG A 204 -11.53 3.37 17.92
N PRO A 205 -11.51 4.59 17.34
CA PRO A 205 -10.28 5.33 17.09
C PRO A 205 -9.39 5.52 18.34
N GLU A 206 -10.00 5.65 19.52
CA GLU A 206 -9.29 5.82 20.79
C GLU A 206 -8.27 4.70 21.10
N ARG A 207 -8.39 3.53 20.45
CA ARG A 207 -7.42 2.43 20.53
C ARG A 207 -5.99 2.85 20.16
N TRP A 208 -5.84 3.83 19.27
CA TRP A 208 -4.55 4.31 18.78
C TRP A 208 -3.97 5.46 19.59
N LEU A 209 -4.68 5.94 20.62
CA LEU A 209 -4.23 7.02 21.50
C LEU A 209 -3.52 6.50 22.77
N ALA A 210 -3.52 5.18 22.95
CA ALA A 210 -2.84 4.49 24.04
C ALA A 210 -1.81 3.50 23.47
N PRO A 211 -0.82 3.08 24.27
CA PRO A 211 0.09 2.01 23.87
C PRO A 211 -0.68 0.76 23.43
N LEU A 212 -0.27 0.19 22.30
CA LEU A 212 -0.87 -1.04 21.77
C LEU A 212 -0.46 -2.26 22.63
N PRO A 213 -1.26 -3.34 22.63
CA PRO A 213 -0.95 -4.54 23.40
C PRO A 213 0.40 -5.16 23.00
N ASP A 214 1.20 -5.61 23.97
CA ASP A 214 2.50 -6.26 23.71
C ASP A 214 2.37 -7.45 22.76
N ALA A 215 1.29 -8.23 22.90
CA ALA A 215 1.00 -9.36 22.02
C ALA A 215 0.90 -8.97 20.54
N LEU A 216 0.42 -7.76 20.22
CA LEU A 216 0.36 -7.25 18.85
C LEU A 216 1.77 -6.88 18.35
N MET A 217 2.57 -6.23 19.19
CA MET A 217 3.95 -5.84 18.87
C MET A 217 4.85 -7.07 18.66
N GLU A 218 4.68 -8.10 19.48
CA GLU A 218 5.41 -9.36 19.39
C GLU A 218 4.97 -10.23 18.21
N ALA A 219 3.70 -10.13 17.79
CA ALA A 219 3.17 -10.92 16.69
C ALA A 219 3.79 -10.57 15.33
N LYS A 220 4.50 -9.42 15.21
CA LYS A 220 5.17 -8.93 14.00
C LYS A 220 4.26 -8.98 12.76
N ILE A 221 2.96 -8.77 12.97
CA ILE A 221 2.01 -8.70 11.86
C ILE A 221 2.28 -7.38 11.14
N PRO A 222 2.47 -7.38 9.81
CA PRO A 222 2.54 -6.15 9.06
C PRO A 222 1.29 -5.34 9.37
N GLY A 223 1.47 -4.27 10.13
CA GLY A 223 0.41 -3.36 10.53
C GLY A 223 -0.36 -2.79 9.34
N VAL A 224 -1.52 -2.25 9.68
CA VAL A 224 -2.56 -1.71 8.81
C VAL A 224 -2.11 -0.51 7.97
N TYR A 225 -1.16 0.26 8.50
CA TYR A 225 -0.67 1.50 7.91
C TYR A 225 0.70 1.30 7.28
N SER A 226 1.02 2.16 6.30
CA SER A 226 2.30 2.20 5.59
C SER A 226 3.47 2.16 6.58
N HIS A 227 4.12 1.01 6.69
CA HIS A 227 5.44 0.96 7.30
C HIS A 227 6.37 1.78 6.43
N LEU A 228 7.22 2.61 7.03
CA LEU A 228 8.38 3.11 6.33
C LEU A 228 9.20 1.89 5.93
N PHE A 229 9.26 1.68 4.62
CA PHE A 229 10.08 0.65 4.04
C PHE A 229 11.48 1.20 3.91
N GLU A 230 12.36 0.78 4.80
CA GLU A 230 13.78 1.09 4.68
C GLU A 230 14.46 0.06 3.78
N ASP A 231 15.37 0.53 2.93
CA ASP A 231 16.20 -0.32 2.09
C ASP A 231 16.96 -1.32 2.98
N ALA A 232 16.71 -2.60 2.74
CA ALA A 232 17.38 -3.68 3.46
C ALA A 232 18.83 -3.91 2.98
N GLY A 233 19.32 -3.13 2.00
CA GLY A 233 20.60 -3.33 1.33
C GLY A 233 20.60 -4.58 0.44
N LYS A 234 19.40 -5.03 0.04
CA LYS A 234 19.19 -6.21 -0.81
C LYS A 234 18.74 -5.76 -2.20
N PRO A 235 19.07 -6.50 -3.28
CA PRO A 235 18.59 -6.18 -4.61
C PRO A 235 17.07 -6.01 -4.59
N VAL A 236 16.58 -4.88 -5.09
CA VAL A 236 15.14 -4.64 -5.23
C VAL A 236 14.62 -5.57 -6.33
N VAL A 237 14.07 -6.71 -5.91
CA VAL A 237 13.35 -7.62 -6.79
C VAL A 237 11.87 -7.31 -6.64
N TRP A 238 11.27 -6.68 -7.65
CA TRP A 238 9.84 -6.40 -7.69
C TRP A 238 9.05 -7.72 -7.75
N ASN A 239 8.71 -8.27 -6.59
CA ASN A 239 7.73 -9.34 -6.47
C ASN A 239 6.36 -8.74 -6.16
N ILE A 240 5.45 -8.98 -7.08
CA ILE A 240 4.22 -8.23 -7.31
C ILE A 240 3.20 -8.19 -6.17
N SER A 241 2.47 -7.06 -6.18
CA SER A 241 1.10 -6.88 -5.71
C SER A 241 0.20 -6.78 -6.95
N GLU A 242 -0.75 -7.71 -7.12
CA GLU A 242 -1.87 -7.75 -8.10
C GLU A 242 -1.61 -7.94 -9.62
N VAL A 243 -0.42 -7.70 -10.17
CA VAL A 243 -0.14 -7.92 -11.62
C VAL A 243 1.02 -8.89 -11.84
N VAL A 244 0.77 -10.16 -12.20
CA VAL A 244 1.85 -11.14 -12.47
C VAL A 244 2.63 -10.75 -13.74
N TYR A 245 3.86 -10.24 -13.60
CA TYR A 245 4.87 -10.14 -14.65
C TYR A 245 5.92 -11.25 -14.48
N PRO A 246 6.53 -11.73 -15.59
CA PRO A 246 7.66 -12.64 -15.53
C PRO A 246 8.94 -11.85 -15.24
N THR A 247 9.32 -11.69 -13.97
CA THR A 247 10.63 -11.17 -13.58
C THR A 247 11.18 -11.97 -12.40
N VAL A 248 11.99 -12.97 -12.71
CA VAL A 248 12.77 -13.77 -11.75
C VAL A 248 14.19 -13.24 -11.64
N GLY A 249 14.62 -12.94 -10.41
CA GLY A 249 16.03 -12.95 -9.99
C GLY A 249 16.24 -14.11 -9.00
N GLN A 250 17.36 -14.83 -9.11
CA GLN A 250 17.61 -16.13 -8.44
C GLN A 250 18.22 -16.03 -7.02
N ASP A 251 18.37 -14.83 -6.45
CA ASP A 251 19.34 -14.64 -5.37
C ASP A 251 18.70 -14.51 -3.98
N SER A 252 18.06 -15.57 -3.47
CA SER A 252 17.99 -15.86 -2.01
C SER A 252 17.22 -17.15 -1.72
N SER A 253 17.82 -18.10 -0.99
CA SER A 253 17.16 -19.30 -0.45
C SER A 253 16.57 -19.10 0.95
N ILE A 254 16.65 -17.89 1.49
CA ILE A 254 16.13 -17.55 2.82
C ILE A 254 14.88 -16.67 2.64
N PRO A 255 13.69 -17.10 3.13
CA PRO A 255 12.49 -16.27 3.14
C PRO A 255 12.73 -15.06 4.06
N ALA A 256 12.85 -13.87 3.48
CA ALA A 256 12.94 -12.62 4.23
C ALA A 256 12.07 -11.58 3.53
N LEU A 257 11.40 -10.73 4.31
CA LEU A 257 10.77 -9.55 3.76
C LEU A 257 11.85 -8.68 3.09
N LEU A 258 11.55 -8.19 1.89
CA LEU A 258 12.48 -7.38 1.08
C LEU A 258 12.81 -6.03 1.74
N MET A 259 11.99 -5.62 2.70
CA MET A 259 12.08 -4.34 3.39
C MET A 259 12.07 -4.62 4.89
N LYS A 260 12.92 -3.92 5.64
CA LYS A 260 12.85 -3.94 7.10
C LYS A 260 11.64 -3.10 7.51
N VAL A 261 10.77 -3.69 8.33
CA VAL A 261 9.68 -2.97 8.96
C VAL A 261 10.19 -2.48 10.30
N THR A 262 10.44 -1.18 10.39
CA THR A 262 10.82 -0.52 11.64
C THR A 262 9.56 0.14 12.19
N ALA A 263 9.18 -0.19 13.43
CA ALA A 263 8.09 0.50 14.11
C ALA A 263 8.54 1.94 14.39
N LEU A 264 7.68 2.92 14.09
CA LEU A 264 7.79 4.28 14.62
C LEU A 264 7.33 4.31 16.08
#